data_AF-A0AAV3XFL7-F1
#
_entry.id   AF-A0AAV3XFL7-F1
#
_cell.length_a   1.000
_cell.length_b   1.000
_cell.length_c   1.000
_cell.angle_alpha   90.00
_cell.angle_beta   90.00
_cell.angle_gamma   90.00
#
_symmetry.space_group_name_H-M   'P 1'
#
loop_
_entity.id
_entity.type
_entity.pdbx_description
1 polymer ?
#
loop_
_entity_poly.entity_id
_entity_poly.type
_entity_poly.pdbx_seq_one_letter_code
_entity_poly.pdbx_strand_id
1 'polypeptide(L)'
;MKILNACKVGMALTAAAFLGMITAQRADAITFSLTDLGTLGGDFSYAFAINEYGQVVGNSYTANGQGRAFFWDKSSGMVNLGTLGGNNSSASAINDYGQVVGQSSTADGQYRPFFWEKSSGMSDLGSLGGNYGAANGINNYGQVVGTSSTADEQSRAFFWEKSSGMINLGTLGGNSSYVNAINNYGQVIGNSYTADGQDRPFFWEKSSGMINLGTLGGKSSYASAINNYGQVIGGLYDANGPYRAFLWEKSSGISDLGTLGGNNSYARAINDYGQVIGWLFTAAVPYRSFFWEKSSGMVNLGTLGGDFSFATAINNYGQVLGYSTTADGRMRPFFWDKSSGISDLNDLVWAPGWILTEASDINNAGQIVGSGVYNGQQRVFLLTPKSVPEPSSALAFLALGAVGAGAAFRQRQQQDASSRN
;
A
#
# COMPACT_ATOMS: atom_id res chain seq x y z
N MET A 1 -58.94 -48.57 39.20
CA MET A 1 -58.18 -49.34 38.19
C MET A 1 -57.39 -48.35 37.34
N LYS A 2 -56.05 -48.31 37.53
CA LYS A 2 -54.93 -47.88 36.63
C LYS A 2 -55.13 -46.72 35.61
N ILE A 3 -54.20 -45.82 35.22
CA ILE A 3 -52.82 -45.40 35.50
C ILE A 3 -52.49 -44.29 34.43
N LEU A 4 -51.73 -43.25 34.80
CA LEU A 4 -50.79 -42.36 34.06
C LEU A 4 -51.02 -41.71 32.66
N ASN A 5 -50.77 -40.38 32.64
CA ASN A 5 -49.82 -39.53 31.85
C ASN A 5 -49.60 -39.62 30.33
N ALA A 6 -49.81 -38.45 29.69
CA ALA A 6 -48.92 -37.65 28.80
C ALA A 6 -48.18 -38.29 27.59
N CYS A 7 -48.36 -37.70 26.39
CA CYS A 7 -47.26 -37.41 25.45
C CYS A 7 -47.63 -36.45 24.30
N LYS A 8 -46.88 -35.33 24.22
CA LYS A 8 -46.34 -34.57 23.05
C LYS A 8 -47.22 -34.18 21.83
N VAL A 9 -47.41 -32.85 21.75
CA VAL A 9 -47.17 -31.92 20.62
C VAL A 9 -46.84 -32.53 19.25
N GLY A 10 -47.65 -32.19 18.23
CA GLY A 10 -47.34 -32.36 16.81
C GLY A 10 -48.13 -31.38 15.92
N MET A 11 -47.35 -30.54 15.20
CA MET A 11 -47.59 -29.94 13.88
C MET A 11 -48.93 -29.27 13.52
N ALA A 12 -48.87 -27.98 13.19
CA ALA A 12 -48.96 -27.49 11.80
C ALA A 12 -49.04 -25.96 11.76
N LEU A 13 -48.04 -25.29 11.17
CA LEU A 13 -48.22 -23.94 10.61
C LEU A 13 -47.32 -23.74 9.39
N THR A 14 -47.97 -23.88 8.24
CA THR A 14 -47.74 -23.26 6.92
C THR A 14 -46.41 -22.53 6.69
N ALA A 15 -45.54 -23.17 5.91
CA ALA A 15 -44.43 -22.53 5.22
C ALA A 15 -44.96 -21.64 4.07
N ALA A 16 -44.89 -20.32 4.24
CA ALA A 16 -44.97 -19.39 3.12
C ALA A 16 -43.59 -19.28 2.49
N ALA A 17 -43.45 -19.82 1.27
CA ALA A 17 -42.26 -19.71 0.46
C ALA A 17 -42.07 -18.25 0.00
N PHE A 18 -41.27 -17.47 0.73
CA PHE A 18 -40.62 -16.28 0.18
C PHE A 18 -39.39 -16.74 -0.57
N LEU A 19 -39.58 -17.12 -1.85
CA LEU A 19 -38.49 -17.23 -2.80
C LEU A 19 -38.06 -15.79 -3.13
N GLY A 20 -37.28 -15.18 -2.25
CA GLY A 20 -36.57 -13.94 -2.54
C GLY A 20 -35.62 -14.24 -3.69
N MET A 21 -35.93 -13.73 -4.89
CA MET A 21 -34.92 -13.54 -5.91
C MET A 21 -33.89 -12.59 -5.29
N ILE A 22 -32.81 -13.15 -4.72
CA ILE A 22 -31.56 -12.42 -4.63
C ILE A 22 -31.10 -12.32 -6.07
N THR A 23 -31.62 -11.32 -6.79
CA THR A 23 -30.80 -10.72 -7.83
C THR A 23 -29.56 -10.27 -7.08
N ALA A 24 -28.46 -11.01 -7.25
CA ALA A 24 -27.15 -10.50 -6.93
C ALA A 24 -27.04 -9.24 -7.78
N GLN A 25 -27.37 -8.11 -7.16
CA GLN A 25 -27.08 -6.81 -7.71
C GLN A 25 -25.57 -6.87 -7.88
N ARG A 26 -25.09 -6.93 -9.13
CA ARG A 26 -23.64 -6.80 -9.36
C ARG A 26 -23.27 -5.54 -8.59
N ALA A 27 -22.34 -5.67 -7.65
CA ALA A 27 -21.66 -4.48 -7.15
C ALA A 27 -21.22 -3.72 -8.41
N ASP A 28 -21.68 -2.47 -8.56
CA ASP A 28 -21.25 -1.67 -9.69
C ASP A 28 -19.72 -1.71 -9.69
N ALA A 29 -19.15 -2.10 -10.83
CA ALA A 29 -17.72 -2.22 -10.95
C ALA A 29 -17.09 -0.88 -10.58
N ILE A 30 -16.11 -0.88 -9.68
CA ILE A 30 -15.39 0.34 -9.33
C ILE A 30 -14.84 0.96 -10.60
N THR A 31 -15.11 2.25 -10.80
CA THR A 31 -14.56 3.02 -11.92
C THR A 31 -13.84 4.24 -11.38
N PHE A 32 -12.86 4.71 -12.13
CA PHE A 32 -12.02 5.83 -11.74
C PHE A 32 -12.22 7.04 -12.65
N SER A 33 -11.88 8.20 -12.11
CA SER A 33 -11.59 9.41 -12.88
C SER A 33 -10.08 9.63 -12.90
N LEU A 34 -9.52 10.00 -14.05
CA LEU A 34 -8.10 10.28 -14.21
C LEU A 34 -7.83 11.78 -14.17
N THR A 35 -6.83 12.18 -13.38
CA THR A 35 -6.22 13.51 -13.40
C THR A 35 -4.79 13.40 -13.91
N ASP A 36 -4.45 14.09 -15.01
CA ASP A 36 -3.07 14.28 -15.46
C ASP A 36 -2.37 15.24 -14.50
N LEU A 37 -1.25 14.84 -13.89
CA LEU A 37 -0.50 15.72 -12.99
C LEU A 37 0.51 16.59 -13.72
N GLY A 38 0.75 16.33 -15.02
CA GLY A 38 1.65 17.08 -15.87
C GLY A 38 3.13 16.77 -15.65
N THR A 39 3.98 17.72 -16.02
CA THR A 39 5.44 17.68 -15.82
C THR A 39 5.92 19.05 -15.35
N LEU A 40 7.20 19.15 -14.97
CA LEU A 40 7.87 20.44 -14.68
C LEU A 40 8.34 21.17 -15.95
N GLY A 41 7.70 20.91 -17.09
CA GLY A 41 8.01 21.51 -18.39
C GLY A 41 8.88 20.64 -19.30
N GLY A 42 9.39 19.50 -18.81
CA GLY A 42 10.02 18.46 -19.63
C GLY A 42 9.02 17.43 -20.15
N ASP A 43 9.53 16.30 -20.65
CA ASP A 43 8.78 15.22 -21.29
C ASP A 43 8.52 14.00 -20.39
N PHE A 44 8.94 14.08 -19.12
CA PHE A 44 8.91 12.97 -18.19
C PHE A 44 8.41 13.39 -16.80
N SER A 45 7.57 12.55 -16.21
CA SER A 45 7.26 12.55 -14.79
C SER A 45 6.97 11.13 -14.31
N TYR A 46 7.29 10.87 -13.05
CA TYR A 46 7.06 9.59 -12.38
C TYR A 46 6.74 9.82 -10.90
N ALA A 47 5.73 9.13 -10.36
CA ALA A 47 5.31 9.25 -8.96
C ALA A 47 5.79 8.07 -8.12
N PHE A 48 6.17 8.35 -6.88
CA PHE A 48 6.61 7.33 -5.94
C PHE A 48 5.62 7.07 -4.82
N ALA A 49 4.92 8.10 -4.35
CA ALA A 49 4.05 7.99 -3.17
C ALA A 49 2.87 8.96 -3.21
N ILE A 50 1.78 8.57 -2.54
CA ILE A 50 0.61 9.40 -2.26
C ILE A 50 0.26 9.31 -0.76
N ASN A 51 -0.12 10.43 -0.14
CA ASN A 51 -0.58 10.42 1.25
C ASN A 51 -2.12 10.36 1.37
N GLU A 52 -2.65 10.32 2.59
CA GLU A 52 -4.09 10.20 2.84
C GLU A 52 -4.90 11.43 2.43
N TYR A 53 -4.24 12.56 2.16
CA TYR A 53 -4.86 13.79 1.66
C TYR A 53 -4.77 13.92 0.13
N GLY A 54 -4.31 12.89 -0.57
CA GLY A 54 -4.20 12.86 -2.03
C GLY A 54 -3.08 13.74 -2.57
N GLN A 55 -2.08 14.05 -1.75
CA GLN A 55 -0.86 14.76 -2.17
C GLN A 55 0.14 13.75 -2.70
N VAL A 56 0.78 14.08 -3.82
CA VAL A 56 1.64 13.15 -4.58
C VAL A 56 3.06 13.69 -4.64
N VAL A 57 4.05 12.81 -4.52
CA VAL A 57 5.46 13.15 -4.73
C VAL A 57 6.13 12.21 -5.72
N GLY A 58 7.17 12.71 -6.35
CA GLY A 58 7.87 11.97 -7.39
C GLY A 58 9.05 12.72 -7.97
N ASN A 59 9.45 12.32 -9.17
CA ASN A 59 10.42 13.03 -9.99
C ASN A 59 9.79 13.52 -11.29
N SER A 60 10.25 14.65 -11.81
CA SER A 60 9.89 15.13 -13.15
C SER A 60 11.06 15.86 -13.79
N TYR A 61 11.12 15.84 -15.12
CA TYR A 61 12.06 16.64 -15.87
C TYR A 61 11.56 18.06 -16.06
N THR A 62 12.45 19.01 -15.85
CA THR A 62 12.28 20.40 -16.23
C THR A 62 12.50 20.59 -17.74
N ALA A 63 12.16 21.76 -18.28
CA ALA A 63 12.34 22.07 -19.71
C ALA A 63 13.81 21.96 -20.21
N ASN A 64 14.79 22.09 -19.31
CA ASN A 64 16.22 21.90 -19.60
C ASN A 64 16.71 20.46 -19.33
N GLY A 65 15.80 19.50 -19.12
CA GLY A 65 16.12 18.07 -18.96
C GLY A 65 16.68 17.66 -17.60
N GLN A 66 16.59 18.53 -16.58
CA GLN A 66 17.10 18.21 -15.24
C GLN A 66 16.04 17.48 -14.41
N GLY A 67 16.47 16.49 -13.62
CA GLY A 67 15.59 15.77 -12.69
C GLY A 67 15.25 16.63 -11.47
N ARG A 68 13.96 16.75 -11.14
CA ARG A 68 13.50 17.44 -9.94
C ARG A 68 12.51 16.61 -9.16
N ALA A 69 12.70 16.59 -7.84
CA ALA A 69 11.67 16.20 -6.91
C ALA A 69 10.47 17.15 -7.09
N PHE A 70 9.26 16.60 -7.16
CA PHE A 70 8.04 17.40 -7.17
C PHE A 70 7.14 17.04 -5.99
N PHE A 71 6.31 18.00 -5.63
CA PHE A 71 5.11 17.82 -4.82
C PHE A 71 3.91 18.27 -5.63
N TRP A 72 2.82 17.52 -5.60
CA TRP A 72 1.58 17.87 -6.26
C TRP A 72 0.43 17.84 -5.25
N ASP A 73 -0.40 18.87 -5.30
CA ASP A 73 -1.73 18.85 -4.70
C ASP A 73 -2.75 19.46 -5.66
N LYS A 74 -4.03 19.16 -5.44
CA LYS A 74 -5.13 19.63 -6.30
C LYS A 74 -5.22 21.17 -6.40
N SER A 75 -4.74 21.90 -5.39
CA SER A 75 -4.86 23.36 -5.31
C SER A 75 -3.73 24.10 -6.02
N SER A 76 -2.54 23.51 -6.06
CA SER A 76 -1.31 24.13 -6.54
C SER A 76 -0.76 23.49 -7.82
N GLY A 77 -1.26 22.31 -8.20
CA GLY A 77 -0.68 21.54 -9.29
C GLY A 77 0.71 21.02 -8.92
N MET A 78 1.54 20.74 -9.93
CA MET A 78 2.90 20.23 -9.72
C MET A 78 3.85 21.38 -9.34
N VAL A 79 4.48 21.25 -8.17
CA VAL A 79 5.44 22.19 -7.60
C VAL A 79 6.84 21.57 -7.61
N ASN A 80 7.80 22.30 -8.15
CA ASN A 80 9.22 21.94 -8.09
C ASN A 80 9.76 22.17 -6.67
N LEU A 81 10.34 21.14 -6.04
CA LEU A 81 10.88 21.24 -4.69
C LEU A 81 12.27 21.89 -4.63
N GLY A 82 12.93 22.08 -5.77
CA GLY A 82 14.28 22.61 -5.86
C GLY A 82 15.35 21.56 -5.59
N THR A 83 16.53 22.03 -5.20
CA THR A 83 17.75 21.24 -4.96
C THR A 83 18.57 21.89 -3.85
N LEU A 84 19.49 21.15 -3.24
CA LEU A 84 20.50 21.63 -2.28
C LEU A 84 21.69 22.36 -2.96
N GLY A 85 21.42 23.06 -4.06
CA GLY A 85 22.42 23.79 -4.86
C GLY A 85 22.98 23.04 -6.07
N GLY A 86 22.71 21.73 -6.20
CA GLY A 86 23.10 20.93 -7.36
C GLY A 86 22.10 20.96 -8.52
N ASN A 87 22.21 19.99 -9.43
CA ASN A 87 21.42 19.93 -10.66
C ASN A 87 20.23 18.96 -10.60
N ASN A 88 20.15 18.09 -9.61
CA ASN A 88 19.15 17.04 -9.53
C ASN A 88 18.62 16.83 -8.11
N SER A 89 17.33 16.47 -8.01
CA SER A 89 16.69 15.99 -6.79
C SER A 89 15.65 14.93 -7.13
N SER A 90 15.32 14.06 -6.17
CA SER A 90 14.25 13.07 -6.27
C SER A 90 13.59 12.88 -4.91
N ALA A 91 12.26 12.95 -4.87
CA ALA A 91 11.50 12.57 -3.68
C ALA A 91 11.41 11.04 -3.57
N SER A 92 11.33 10.53 -2.34
CA SER A 92 11.17 9.11 -2.04
C SER A 92 9.88 8.84 -1.28
N ALA A 93 9.50 9.72 -0.35
CA ALA A 93 8.35 9.51 0.52
C ALA A 93 7.72 10.84 0.96
N ILE A 94 6.45 10.77 1.36
CA ILE A 94 5.64 11.87 1.90
C ILE A 94 4.85 11.35 3.10
N ASN A 95 4.65 12.19 4.12
CA ASN A 95 3.73 11.90 5.22
C ASN A 95 2.41 12.68 5.10
N ASP A 96 1.46 12.42 6.01
CA ASP A 96 0.13 13.05 5.97
C ASP A 96 0.15 14.56 6.32
N TYR A 97 1.27 15.07 6.82
CA TYR A 97 1.47 16.51 7.04
C TYR A 97 2.07 17.23 5.80
N GLY A 98 2.23 16.52 4.68
CA GLY A 98 2.79 17.06 3.45
C GLY A 98 4.30 17.30 3.51
N GLN A 99 4.99 16.67 4.47
CA GLN A 99 6.45 16.72 4.57
C GLN A 99 7.04 15.66 3.64
N VAL A 100 8.04 16.06 2.86
CA VAL A 100 8.61 15.24 1.78
C VAL A 100 10.08 14.99 2.06
N VAL A 101 10.53 13.77 1.83
CA VAL A 101 11.95 13.40 1.96
C VAL A 101 12.46 12.75 0.69
N GLY A 102 13.77 12.77 0.51
CA GLY A 102 14.42 12.12 -0.62
C GLY A 102 15.91 12.40 -0.66
N GLN A 103 16.45 12.49 -1.88
CA GLN A 103 17.85 12.85 -2.11
C GLN A 103 17.96 14.07 -3.03
N SER A 104 18.96 14.92 -2.77
CA SER A 104 19.30 16.03 -3.65
C SER A 104 20.80 16.13 -3.82
N SER A 105 21.21 16.50 -5.03
CA SER A 105 22.57 16.91 -5.29
C SER A 105 22.87 18.30 -4.69
N THR A 106 24.08 18.48 -4.20
CA THR A 106 24.64 19.73 -3.71
C THR A 106 25.51 20.42 -4.76
N ALA A 107 25.93 21.66 -4.51
CA ALA A 107 26.75 22.44 -5.44
C ALA A 107 28.13 21.80 -5.74
N ASP A 108 28.67 21.03 -4.80
CA ASP A 108 29.90 20.25 -4.94
C ASP A 108 29.67 18.84 -5.52
N GLY A 109 28.45 18.53 -5.96
CA GLY A 109 28.11 17.29 -6.66
C GLY A 109 27.83 16.09 -5.75
N GLN A 110 27.80 16.27 -4.43
CA GLN A 110 27.45 15.22 -3.47
C GLN A 110 25.95 14.96 -3.44
N TYR A 111 25.53 13.78 -2.99
CA TYR A 111 24.13 13.51 -2.70
C TYR A 111 23.88 13.61 -1.20
N ARG A 112 22.83 14.33 -0.83
CA ARG A 112 22.40 14.51 0.55
C ARG A 112 20.93 14.14 0.73
N PRO A 113 20.57 13.52 1.86
CA PRO A 113 19.19 13.33 2.24
C PRO A 113 18.57 14.71 2.52
N PHE A 114 17.38 14.97 1.98
CA PHE A 114 16.67 16.22 2.26
C PHE A 114 15.37 15.97 3.01
N PHE A 115 14.92 17.02 3.69
CA PHE A 115 13.57 17.18 4.20
C PHE A 115 12.97 18.46 3.62
N TRP A 116 11.75 18.40 3.14
CA TRP A 116 11.03 19.53 2.55
C TRP A 116 9.68 19.69 3.22
N GLU A 117 9.31 20.93 3.50
CA GLU A 117 7.95 21.32 3.89
C GLU A 117 7.60 22.65 3.23
N LYS A 118 6.32 22.87 2.92
CA LYS A 118 5.85 24.02 2.14
C LYS A 118 6.24 25.37 2.75
N SER A 119 6.37 25.46 4.07
CA SER A 119 6.70 26.68 4.81
C SER A 119 8.18 27.05 4.79
N SER A 120 9.10 26.09 4.65
CA SER A 120 10.55 26.34 4.78
C SER A 120 11.36 25.88 3.57
N GLY A 121 10.74 25.15 2.62
CA GLY A 121 11.42 24.63 1.44
C GLY A 121 12.33 23.44 1.78
N MET A 122 13.32 23.19 0.92
CA MET A 122 14.22 22.05 1.06
C MET A 122 15.33 22.35 2.07
N SER A 123 15.53 21.44 3.02
CA SER A 123 16.58 21.46 4.04
C SER A 123 17.46 20.22 3.93
N ASP A 124 18.78 20.41 4.07
CA ASP A 124 19.75 19.31 4.16
C ASP A 124 19.64 18.63 5.53
N LEU A 125 19.52 17.29 5.56
CA LEU A 125 19.50 16.51 6.79
C LEU A 125 20.90 16.17 7.33
N GLY A 126 21.95 16.48 6.56
CA GLY A 126 23.34 16.21 6.87
C GLY A 126 23.82 14.87 6.32
N SER A 127 24.95 14.39 6.83
CA SER A 127 25.53 13.09 6.50
C SER A 127 26.25 12.49 7.70
N LEU A 128 26.61 11.21 7.60
CA LEU A 128 27.46 10.52 8.57
C LEU A 128 28.97 10.71 8.29
N GLY A 129 29.33 11.78 7.58
CA GLY A 129 30.71 12.14 7.25
C GLY A 129 31.17 11.75 5.85
N GLY A 130 30.33 11.09 5.06
CA GLY A 130 30.62 10.71 3.68
C GLY A 130 29.95 11.60 2.62
N ASN A 131 30.02 11.11 1.39
CA ASN A 131 29.69 11.83 0.16
C ASN A 131 28.30 11.49 -0.42
N TYR A 132 27.67 10.46 0.11
CA TYR A 132 26.36 10.00 -0.30
C TYR A 132 25.39 9.92 0.89
N GLY A 133 24.14 10.31 0.66
CA GLY A 133 23.03 9.95 1.53
C GLY A 133 21.69 10.20 0.86
N ALA A 134 20.70 9.40 1.26
CA ALA A 134 19.35 9.45 0.76
C ALA A 134 18.37 9.13 1.88
N ALA A 135 17.27 9.88 1.98
CA ALA A 135 16.15 9.55 2.84
C ALA A 135 15.18 8.63 2.09
N ASN A 136 14.80 7.52 2.70
CA ASN A 136 13.97 6.48 2.11
C ASN A 136 12.54 6.47 2.66
N GLY A 137 12.35 6.90 3.91
CA GLY A 137 11.04 6.90 4.56
C GLY A 137 10.88 8.02 5.57
N ILE A 138 9.63 8.43 5.78
CA ILE A 138 9.20 9.41 6.78
C ILE A 138 7.89 8.93 7.40
N ASN A 139 7.72 9.12 8.70
CA ASN A 139 6.45 8.85 9.38
C ASN A 139 5.67 10.14 9.70
N ASN A 140 4.44 10.01 10.22
CA ASN A 140 3.58 11.15 10.54
C ASN A 140 4.07 11.99 11.74
N TYR A 141 5.13 11.58 12.44
CA TYR A 141 5.78 12.38 13.47
C TYR A 141 6.99 13.16 12.93
N GLY A 142 7.20 13.15 11.61
CA GLY A 142 8.34 13.84 10.98
C GLY A 142 9.68 13.15 11.24
N GLN A 143 9.66 11.89 11.66
CA GLN A 143 10.87 11.09 11.85
C GLN A 143 11.23 10.46 10.51
N VAL A 144 12.50 10.61 10.13
CA VAL A 144 13.01 10.24 8.82
C VAL A 144 14.02 9.12 8.97
N VAL A 145 14.01 8.18 8.03
CA VAL A 145 15.05 7.16 7.93
C VAL A 145 15.66 7.16 6.54
N GLY A 146 16.93 6.80 6.48
CA GLY A 146 17.63 6.66 5.22
C GLY A 146 18.94 5.92 5.34
N THR A 147 19.72 5.96 4.28
CA THR A 147 21.09 5.45 4.26
C THR A 147 22.05 6.60 3.98
N SER A 148 23.15 6.69 4.72
CA SER A 148 24.24 7.64 4.49
C SER A 148 25.58 6.91 4.51
N SER A 149 26.48 7.31 3.62
CA SER A 149 27.89 6.91 3.70
C SER A 149 28.57 7.60 4.89
N THR A 150 29.48 6.88 5.53
CA THR A 150 30.42 7.40 6.54
C THR A 150 31.71 7.91 5.90
N ALA A 151 32.60 8.51 6.70
CA ALA A 151 33.89 9.00 6.23
C ALA A 151 34.83 7.90 5.70
N ASP A 152 34.65 6.65 6.13
CA ASP A 152 35.31 5.44 5.64
C ASP A 152 34.52 4.74 4.51
N GLU A 153 33.62 5.47 3.86
CA GLU A 153 32.84 5.05 2.68
C GLU A 153 31.89 3.86 2.92
N GLN A 154 31.60 3.54 4.19
CA GLN A 154 30.64 2.49 4.53
C GLN A 154 29.20 3.01 4.54
N SER A 155 28.24 2.19 4.13
CA SER A 155 26.82 2.55 4.22
C SER A 155 26.29 2.34 5.63
N ARG A 156 25.57 3.31 6.17
CA ARG A 156 24.91 3.23 7.48
C ARG A 156 23.46 3.65 7.35
N ALA A 157 22.57 2.84 7.89
CA ALA A 157 21.21 3.25 8.18
C ALA A 157 21.24 4.39 9.21
N PHE A 158 20.45 5.43 8.97
CA PHE A 158 20.27 6.52 9.91
C PHE A 158 18.79 6.71 10.27
N PHE A 159 18.57 7.26 11.44
CA PHE A 159 17.32 7.86 11.87
C PHE A 159 17.54 9.35 12.08
N TRP A 160 16.58 10.19 11.71
CA TRP A 160 16.66 11.62 11.89
C TRP A 160 15.34 12.14 12.47
N GLU A 161 15.44 13.07 13.40
CA GLU A 161 14.32 13.88 13.86
C GLU A 161 14.81 15.29 14.17
N LYS A 162 13.94 16.30 14.02
CA LYS A 162 14.31 17.71 14.14
C LYS A 162 14.98 18.07 15.46
N SER A 163 14.65 17.38 16.54
CA SER A 163 15.16 17.64 17.90
C SER A 163 16.56 17.07 18.16
N SER A 164 16.95 15.99 17.47
CA SER A 164 18.23 15.30 17.73
C SER A 164 19.15 15.22 16.51
N GLY A 165 18.67 15.62 15.33
CA GLY A 165 19.43 15.53 14.09
C GLY A 165 19.60 14.09 13.63
N MET A 166 20.66 13.84 12.85
CA MET A 166 20.95 12.51 12.29
C MET A 166 21.62 11.61 13.34
N ILE A 167 21.03 10.44 13.56
CA ILE A 167 21.49 9.38 14.45
C ILE A 167 21.91 8.18 13.58
N ASN A 168 23.15 7.74 13.74
CA ASN A 168 23.63 6.49 13.16
C ASN A 168 23.01 5.30 13.89
N LEU A 169 22.33 4.40 13.17
CA LEU A 169 21.70 3.21 13.76
C LEU A 169 22.70 2.08 14.07
N GLY A 170 23.92 2.17 13.54
CA GLY A 170 24.95 1.17 13.69
C GLY A 170 24.78 -0.02 12.73
N THR A 171 25.40 -1.15 13.09
CA THR A 171 25.36 -2.41 12.33
C THR A 171 25.19 -3.58 13.31
N LEU A 172 24.99 -4.80 12.79
CA LEU A 172 24.99 -6.04 13.58
C LEU A 172 26.42 -6.58 13.83
N GLY A 173 27.41 -5.69 13.85
CA GLY A 173 28.83 -6.01 14.01
C GLY A 173 29.63 -6.08 12.70
N GLY A 174 28.97 -6.01 11.54
CA GLY A 174 29.60 -5.94 10.23
C GLY A 174 29.86 -4.51 9.77
N ASN A 175 30.18 -4.36 8.49
CA ASN A 175 30.68 -3.12 7.94
C ASN A 175 29.62 -2.20 7.35
N SER A 176 28.37 -2.63 7.11
CA SER A 176 27.33 -1.80 6.49
C SER A 176 25.91 -2.14 6.96
N SER A 177 25.02 -1.15 6.90
CA SER A 177 23.57 -1.29 7.15
C SER A 177 22.77 -0.37 6.22
N TYR A 178 21.54 -0.80 5.92
CA TYR A 178 20.61 -0.15 5.00
C TYR A 178 19.22 -0.16 5.62
N VAL A 179 18.45 0.90 5.38
CA VAL A 179 17.06 0.97 5.86
C VAL A 179 16.07 0.65 4.76
N ASN A 180 14.96 0.00 5.12
CA ASN A 180 13.87 -0.32 4.21
C ASN A 180 12.59 0.47 4.56
N ALA A 181 12.22 0.57 5.84
CA ALA A 181 10.99 1.25 6.24
C ALA A 181 11.00 1.74 7.71
N ILE A 182 10.07 2.64 8.01
CA ILE A 182 9.74 3.15 9.35
C ILE A 182 8.22 3.17 9.52
N ASN A 183 7.70 2.86 10.71
CA ASN A 183 6.29 3.03 11.04
C ASN A 183 6.03 4.27 11.93
N ASN A 184 4.77 4.57 12.24
CA ASN A 184 4.39 5.72 13.07
C ASN A 184 4.80 5.60 14.55
N TYR A 185 5.30 4.45 15.00
CA TYR A 185 5.85 4.28 16.35
C TYR A 185 7.37 4.48 16.40
N GLY A 186 7.98 4.93 15.29
CA GLY A 186 9.43 5.14 15.20
C GLY A 186 10.23 3.83 15.16
N GLN A 187 9.56 2.72 14.82
CA GLN A 187 10.21 1.43 14.64
C GLN A 187 10.71 1.31 13.21
N VAL A 188 11.95 0.88 13.06
CA VAL A 188 12.69 0.91 11.80
C VAL A 188 13.10 -0.51 11.43
N ILE A 189 12.98 -0.87 10.17
CA ILE A 189 13.47 -2.14 9.64
C ILE A 189 14.46 -1.93 8.52
N GLY A 190 15.34 -2.90 8.33
CA GLY A 190 16.33 -2.85 7.26
C GLY A 190 17.19 -4.09 7.23
N ASN A 191 18.33 -3.98 6.57
CA ASN A 191 19.33 -5.02 6.38
C ASN A 191 20.67 -4.55 6.95
N SER A 192 21.43 -5.45 7.56
CA SER A 192 22.68 -5.12 8.24
C SER A 192 23.62 -6.30 8.23
N TYR A 193 24.89 -6.05 7.92
CA TYR A 193 25.91 -7.09 7.97
C TYR A 193 26.28 -7.40 9.42
N THR A 194 26.42 -8.69 9.70
CA THR A 194 27.01 -9.22 10.95
C THR A 194 28.53 -9.27 10.89
N ALA A 195 29.18 -9.53 12.02
CA ALA A 195 30.65 -9.61 12.12
C ALA A 195 31.26 -10.71 11.21
N ASP A 196 30.51 -11.77 10.92
CA ASP A 196 30.87 -12.85 9.98
C ASP A 196 30.46 -12.55 8.52
N GLY A 197 30.06 -11.31 8.22
CA GLY A 197 29.77 -10.83 6.87
C GLY A 197 28.41 -11.28 6.32
N GLN A 198 27.52 -11.81 7.16
CA GLN A 198 26.19 -12.24 6.72
C GLN A 198 25.21 -11.06 6.70
N ASP A 199 24.42 -10.95 5.64
CA ASP A 199 23.31 -9.99 5.59
C ASP A 199 22.12 -10.51 6.42
N ARG A 200 21.67 -9.68 7.36
CA ARG A 200 20.58 -10.01 8.29
C ARG A 200 19.59 -8.86 8.38
N PRO A 201 18.28 -9.17 8.40
CA PRO A 201 17.27 -8.17 8.65
C PRO A 201 17.32 -7.76 10.10
N PHE A 202 17.16 -6.47 10.34
CA PHE A 202 17.06 -5.92 11.68
C PHE A 202 15.72 -5.24 11.90
N PHE A 203 15.36 -5.17 13.17
CA PHE A 203 14.36 -4.26 13.72
C PHE A 203 15.09 -3.31 14.67
N TRP A 204 14.77 -2.03 14.63
CA TRP A 204 15.35 -1.02 15.51
C TRP A 204 14.24 -0.18 16.13
N GLU A 205 14.39 0.12 17.41
CA GLU A 205 13.60 1.14 18.12
C GLU A 205 14.53 1.84 19.11
N LYS A 206 14.23 3.11 19.42
CA LYS A 206 15.11 3.97 20.24
C LYS A 206 15.42 3.35 21.62
N SER A 207 14.51 2.58 22.20
CA SER A 207 14.64 1.97 23.52
C SER A 207 15.52 0.73 23.57
N SER A 208 15.65 -0.02 22.47
CA SER A 208 16.38 -1.30 22.46
C SER A 208 17.50 -1.37 21.43
N GLY A 209 17.63 -0.36 20.56
CA GLY A 209 18.63 -0.35 19.52
C GLY A 209 18.34 -1.39 18.43
N MET A 210 19.39 -1.83 17.74
CA MET A 210 19.27 -2.77 16.63
C MET A 210 19.14 -4.20 17.15
N ILE A 211 18.05 -4.86 16.78
CA ILE A 211 17.73 -6.27 17.07
C ILE A 211 17.85 -7.06 15.77
N ASN A 212 18.65 -8.12 15.78
CA ASN A 212 18.71 -9.08 14.68
C ASN A 212 17.42 -9.91 14.66
N LEU A 213 16.67 -9.88 13.55
CA LEU A 213 15.45 -10.67 13.40
C LEU A 213 15.75 -12.17 13.14
N GLY A 214 16.98 -12.48 12.73
CA GLY A 214 17.43 -13.84 12.47
C GLY A 214 17.03 -14.37 11.10
N THR A 215 17.17 -15.69 10.93
CA THR A 215 16.74 -16.47 9.77
C THR A 215 15.90 -17.66 10.27
N LEU A 216 15.06 -18.29 9.42
CA LEU A 216 14.52 -19.63 9.72
C LEU A 216 15.50 -20.72 9.26
N GLY A 217 16.75 -20.67 9.76
CA GLY A 217 17.77 -21.70 9.48
C GLY A 217 18.55 -21.53 8.16
N GLY A 218 18.20 -20.54 7.33
CA GLY A 218 18.90 -20.19 6.09
C GLY A 218 20.10 -19.24 6.27
N LYS A 219 20.83 -18.97 5.16
CA LYS A 219 22.05 -18.14 5.15
C LYS A 219 21.79 -16.64 4.99
N SER A 220 20.63 -16.21 4.52
CA SER A 220 20.30 -14.77 4.43
C SER A 220 18.80 -14.55 4.60
N SER A 221 18.40 -13.33 4.96
CA SER A 221 17.01 -12.91 5.02
C SER A 221 16.94 -11.40 4.79
N TYR A 222 15.78 -10.88 4.41
CA TYR A 222 15.57 -9.45 4.22
C TYR A 222 14.18 -9.07 4.74
N ALA A 223 14.04 -7.87 5.28
CA ALA A 223 12.77 -7.31 5.73
C ALA A 223 12.26 -6.34 4.66
N SER A 224 11.01 -6.49 4.20
CA SER A 224 10.47 -5.67 3.10
C SER A 224 9.53 -4.56 3.56
N ALA A 225 8.74 -4.79 4.61
CA ALA A 225 7.81 -3.79 5.15
C ALA A 225 7.48 -4.03 6.62
N ILE A 226 6.98 -2.99 7.28
CA ILE A 226 6.50 -2.99 8.66
C ILE A 226 5.18 -2.22 8.73
N ASN A 227 4.20 -2.71 9.50
CA ASN A 227 2.96 -1.98 9.77
C ASN A 227 3.00 -1.26 11.13
N ASN A 228 1.96 -0.48 11.46
CA ASN A 228 1.89 0.25 12.72
C ASN A 228 1.68 -0.64 13.95
N TYR A 229 1.39 -1.94 13.78
CA TYR A 229 1.37 -2.90 14.88
C TYR A 229 2.73 -3.57 15.14
N GLY A 230 3.78 -3.11 14.45
CA GLY A 230 5.14 -3.63 14.61
C GLY A 230 5.35 -5.01 13.98
N GLN A 231 4.42 -5.42 13.11
CA GLN A 231 4.54 -6.67 12.36
C GLN A 231 5.44 -6.43 11.15
N VAL A 232 6.47 -7.27 10.99
CA VAL A 232 7.47 -7.15 9.93
C VAL A 232 7.33 -8.29 8.96
N ILE A 233 7.32 -8.00 7.67
CA ILE A 233 7.36 -9.03 6.63
C ILE A 233 8.70 -9.05 5.91
N GLY A 234 8.97 -10.15 5.21
CA GLY A 234 10.19 -10.28 4.45
C GLY A 234 10.31 -11.60 3.70
N GLY A 235 11.52 -11.88 3.24
CA GLY A 235 11.88 -13.13 2.59
C GLY A 235 13.11 -13.78 3.21
N LEU A 236 13.17 -15.11 3.10
CA LEU A 236 14.27 -15.93 3.59
C LEU A 236 15.02 -16.58 2.42
N TYR A 237 16.35 -16.63 2.53
CA TYR A 237 17.24 -17.38 1.65
C TYR A 237 17.73 -18.62 2.40
N ASP A 238 17.22 -19.79 2.05
CA ASP A 238 17.87 -21.04 2.42
C ASP A 238 18.92 -21.38 1.33
N ALA A 239 20.15 -21.66 1.74
CA ALA A 239 21.27 -21.92 0.83
C ALA A 239 21.05 -23.15 -0.07
N ASN A 240 20.10 -24.01 0.29
CA ASN A 240 19.69 -25.19 -0.47
C ASN A 240 18.18 -25.34 -0.59
N GLY A 241 17.39 -24.30 -0.26
CA GLY A 241 15.95 -24.42 -0.05
C GLY A 241 15.10 -23.32 -0.71
N PRO A 242 13.78 -23.53 -0.76
CA PRO A 242 12.82 -22.60 -1.33
C PRO A 242 12.82 -21.25 -0.61
N TYR A 243 12.66 -20.14 -1.34
CA TYR A 243 12.42 -18.82 -0.74
C TYR A 243 11.07 -18.79 -0.05
N ARG A 244 11.03 -18.21 1.16
CA ARG A 244 9.81 -18.17 1.98
C ARG A 244 9.51 -16.77 2.44
N ALA A 245 8.30 -16.32 2.13
CA ALA A 245 7.69 -15.15 2.73
C ALA A 245 7.44 -15.41 4.21
N PHE A 246 7.76 -14.44 5.06
CA PHE A 246 7.55 -14.55 6.50
C PHE A 246 6.80 -13.35 7.07
N LEU A 247 6.21 -13.56 8.25
CA LEU A 247 5.73 -12.54 9.17
C LEU A 247 6.47 -12.69 10.50
N TRP A 248 7.07 -11.62 10.98
CA TRP A 248 7.73 -11.54 12.27
C TRP A 248 6.92 -10.65 13.21
N GLU A 249 6.72 -11.11 14.44
CA GLU A 249 6.18 -10.31 15.52
C GLU A 249 7.09 -10.46 16.74
N LYS A 250 7.27 -9.38 17.51
CA LYS A 250 8.16 -9.36 18.68
C LYS A 250 7.86 -10.48 19.69
N SER A 251 6.59 -10.86 19.84
CA SER A 251 6.13 -11.88 20.78
C SER A 251 6.29 -13.32 20.31
N SER A 252 6.29 -13.56 19.00
CA SER A 252 6.25 -14.92 18.42
C SER A 252 7.45 -15.25 17.53
N GLY A 253 8.28 -14.26 17.20
CA GLY A 253 9.38 -14.42 16.26
C GLY A 253 8.87 -14.56 14.82
N ILE A 254 9.65 -15.24 13.97
CA ILE A 254 9.34 -15.44 12.55
C ILE A 254 8.34 -16.58 12.38
N SER A 255 7.28 -16.33 11.60
CA SER A 255 6.29 -17.30 11.11
C SER A 255 6.34 -17.40 9.58
N ASP A 256 6.38 -18.62 9.03
CA ASP A 256 6.32 -18.86 7.58
C ASP A 256 4.88 -18.66 7.05
N LEU A 257 4.73 -17.91 5.96
CA LEU A 257 3.43 -17.65 5.31
C LEU A 257 3.02 -18.74 4.33
N GLY A 258 3.94 -19.63 3.96
CA GLY A 258 3.75 -20.70 2.99
C GLY A 258 4.03 -20.27 1.55
N THR A 259 3.84 -21.20 0.61
CA THR A 259 4.14 -21.01 -0.83
C THR A 259 2.98 -21.36 -1.76
N LEU A 260 1.81 -21.69 -1.20
CA LEU A 260 0.66 -22.22 -1.94
C LEU A 260 0.98 -23.50 -2.76
N GLY A 261 1.90 -24.33 -2.26
CA GLY A 261 2.39 -25.51 -2.97
C GLY A 261 3.43 -25.22 -4.07
N GLY A 262 3.83 -23.95 -4.23
CA GLY A 262 4.91 -23.52 -5.11
C GLY A 262 6.31 -23.69 -4.50
N ASN A 263 7.32 -23.34 -5.31
CA ASN A 263 8.73 -23.40 -4.90
C ASN A 263 9.12 -22.18 -4.08
N ASN A 264 8.59 -20.99 -4.34
CA ASN A 264 9.06 -19.79 -3.65
C ASN A 264 7.90 -18.85 -3.32
N SER A 265 8.01 -18.10 -2.23
CA SER A 265 7.15 -16.95 -1.92
C SER A 265 7.97 -15.76 -1.42
N TYR A 266 7.53 -14.55 -1.78
CA TYR A 266 8.18 -13.29 -1.45
C TYR A 266 7.13 -12.28 -1.00
N ALA A 267 7.25 -11.77 0.23
CA ALA A 267 6.36 -10.74 0.74
C ALA A 267 6.85 -9.34 0.35
N ARG A 268 5.93 -8.47 -0.08
CA ARG A 268 6.23 -7.14 -0.62
C ARG A 268 5.71 -5.99 0.22
N ALA A 269 4.47 -6.09 0.70
CA ALA A 269 3.81 -5.07 1.49
C ALA A 269 2.84 -5.70 2.49
N ILE A 270 2.59 -4.98 3.58
CA ILE A 270 1.66 -5.34 4.65
C ILE A 270 0.87 -4.09 5.04
N ASN A 271 -0.43 -4.26 5.29
CA ASN A 271 -1.28 -3.17 5.79
C ASN A 271 -1.47 -3.27 7.32
N ASP A 272 -2.15 -2.30 7.93
CA ASP A 272 -2.35 -2.26 9.38
C ASP A 272 -3.32 -3.34 9.89
N TYR A 273 -4.06 -4.02 9.00
CA TYR A 273 -4.86 -5.19 9.35
C TYR A 273 -4.08 -6.51 9.27
N GLY A 274 -2.77 -6.46 9.04
CA GLY A 274 -1.90 -7.63 8.95
C GLY A 274 -2.10 -8.44 7.67
N GLN A 275 -2.68 -7.83 6.63
CA GLN A 275 -2.85 -8.44 5.32
C GLN A 275 -1.59 -8.22 4.51
N VAL A 276 -1.07 -9.29 3.91
CA VAL A 276 0.24 -9.30 3.23
C VAL A 276 0.04 -9.61 1.76
N ILE A 277 0.70 -8.85 0.90
CA ILE A 277 0.78 -9.12 -0.53
C ILE A 277 2.19 -9.42 -0.96
N GLY A 278 2.32 -10.11 -2.09
CA GLY A 278 3.61 -10.46 -2.65
C GLY A 278 3.46 -11.29 -3.90
N TRP A 279 4.50 -12.05 -4.23
CA TRP A 279 4.49 -12.96 -5.36
C TRP A 279 5.07 -14.33 -5.00
N LEU A 280 4.66 -15.34 -5.75
CA LEU A 280 5.12 -16.71 -5.62
C LEU A 280 5.66 -17.24 -6.96
N PHE A 281 6.55 -18.21 -6.87
CA PHE A 281 7.03 -18.96 -8.03
C PHE A 281 6.58 -20.41 -7.91
N THR A 282 6.09 -20.96 -9.02
CA THR A 282 5.79 -22.38 -9.11
C THR A 282 6.64 -23.02 -10.21
N ALA A 283 6.91 -24.32 -10.10
CA ALA A 283 7.63 -25.07 -11.13
C ALA A 283 6.86 -25.15 -12.46
N ALA A 284 5.52 -25.02 -12.42
CA ALA A 284 4.66 -25.09 -13.58
C ALA A 284 4.37 -23.71 -14.21
N VAL A 285 4.49 -22.62 -13.45
CA VAL A 285 4.13 -21.26 -13.87
C VAL A 285 5.00 -20.21 -13.17
N PRO A 286 5.71 -19.34 -13.91
CA PRO A 286 6.57 -18.31 -13.34
C PRO A 286 5.72 -17.12 -12.86
N TYR A 287 5.88 -16.72 -11.58
CA TYR A 287 5.33 -15.51 -10.94
C TYR A 287 3.78 -15.38 -10.89
N ARG A 288 3.23 -15.51 -9.68
CA ARG A 288 1.83 -15.14 -9.37
C ARG A 288 1.77 -14.24 -8.17
N SER A 289 0.95 -13.19 -8.22
CA SER A 289 0.62 -12.39 -7.06
C SER A 289 -0.14 -13.23 -6.03
N PHE A 290 0.11 -12.99 -4.74
CA PHE A 290 -0.71 -13.53 -3.66
C PHE A 290 -1.20 -12.43 -2.73
N PHE A 291 -2.29 -12.75 -2.03
CA PHE A 291 -2.78 -12.08 -0.84
C PHE A 291 -2.81 -13.09 0.31
N TRP A 292 -2.41 -12.68 1.50
CA TRP A 292 -2.40 -13.51 2.70
C TRP A 292 -3.04 -12.73 3.85
N GLU A 293 -3.87 -13.42 4.63
CA GLU A 293 -4.31 -12.95 5.95
C GLU A 293 -4.43 -14.15 6.88
N LYS A 294 -4.32 -13.91 8.19
CA LYS A 294 -4.27 -14.99 9.19
C LYS A 294 -5.49 -15.90 9.18
N SER A 295 -6.67 -15.37 8.84
CA SER A 295 -7.95 -16.11 8.83
C SER A 295 -8.10 -17.04 7.63
N SER A 296 -7.61 -16.67 6.45
CA SER A 296 -7.78 -17.45 5.22
C SER A 296 -6.50 -18.09 4.69
N GLY A 297 -5.33 -17.72 5.23
CA GLY A 297 -4.04 -18.08 4.67
C GLY A 297 -3.77 -17.39 3.32
N MET A 298 -2.85 -17.97 2.54
CA MET A 298 -2.43 -17.45 1.25
C MET A 298 -3.44 -17.77 0.15
N VAL A 299 -3.75 -16.80 -0.71
CA VAL A 299 -4.63 -16.91 -1.87
C VAL A 299 -3.92 -16.31 -3.09
N ASN A 300 -3.98 -17.01 -4.22
CA ASN A 300 -3.49 -16.51 -5.50
C ASN A 300 -4.47 -15.47 -6.07
N LEU A 301 -3.97 -14.30 -6.49
CA LEU A 301 -4.81 -13.24 -7.05
C LEU A 301 -5.20 -13.45 -8.52
N GLY A 302 -4.52 -14.37 -9.23
CA GLY A 302 -4.73 -14.62 -10.65
C GLY A 302 -3.88 -13.71 -11.56
N THR A 303 -4.28 -13.63 -12.83
CA THR A 303 -3.66 -12.82 -13.89
C THR A 303 -4.73 -12.18 -14.77
N LEU A 304 -4.35 -11.25 -15.64
CA LEU A 304 -5.23 -10.66 -16.66
C LEU A 304 -5.39 -11.56 -17.90
N GLY A 305 -5.26 -12.88 -17.72
CA GLY A 305 -5.35 -13.89 -18.78
C GLY A 305 -4.00 -14.35 -19.34
N GLY A 306 -2.88 -13.73 -18.95
CA GLY A 306 -1.53 -14.19 -19.26
C GLY A 306 -0.90 -15.04 -18.15
N ASP A 307 0.42 -15.23 -18.24
CA ASP A 307 1.18 -16.13 -17.39
C ASP A 307 1.98 -15.45 -16.26
N PHE A 308 1.72 -14.19 -15.96
CA PHE A 308 2.50 -13.45 -14.97
C PHE A 308 1.64 -12.45 -14.19
N SER A 309 1.85 -12.35 -12.88
CA SER A 309 1.36 -11.23 -12.06
C SER A 309 2.29 -10.92 -10.88
N PHE A 310 2.34 -9.63 -10.53
CA PHE A 310 3.15 -9.11 -9.43
C PHE A 310 2.41 -7.99 -8.70
N ALA A 311 2.22 -8.13 -7.38
CA ALA A 311 1.57 -7.13 -6.54
C ALA A 311 2.59 -6.12 -5.97
N THR A 312 2.25 -4.83 -5.98
CA THR A 312 3.17 -3.73 -5.63
C THR A 312 2.74 -2.97 -4.38
N ALA A 313 1.44 -2.74 -4.18
CA ALA A 313 0.90 -1.95 -3.08
C ALA A 313 -0.44 -2.51 -2.56
N ILE A 314 -0.75 -2.22 -1.29
CA ILE A 314 -2.01 -2.57 -0.64
C ILE A 314 -2.41 -1.45 0.35
N ASN A 315 -3.69 -1.08 0.39
CA ASN A 315 -4.22 -0.17 1.41
C ASN A 315 -4.91 -0.93 2.57
N ASN A 316 -5.37 -0.22 3.59
CA ASN A 316 -6.05 -0.80 4.76
C ASN A 316 -7.46 -1.34 4.44
N TYR A 317 -8.01 -1.10 3.25
CA TYR A 317 -9.24 -1.75 2.78
C TYR A 317 -8.99 -3.08 2.05
N GLY A 318 -7.72 -3.51 1.97
CA GLY A 318 -7.34 -4.75 1.29
C GLY A 318 -7.40 -4.65 -0.24
N GLN A 319 -7.43 -3.44 -0.78
CA GLN A 319 -7.32 -3.18 -2.21
C GLN A 319 -5.85 -3.26 -2.63
N VAL A 320 -5.57 -3.98 -3.71
CA VAL A 320 -4.22 -4.33 -4.13
C VAL A 320 -3.95 -3.81 -5.53
N LEU A 321 -2.76 -3.25 -5.71
CA LEU A 321 -2.23 -2.84 -7.01
C LEU A 321 -1.13 -3.80 -7.45
N GLY A 322 -0.87 -3.79 -8.76
CA GLY A 322 0.26 -4.49 -9.33
C GLY A 322 0.26 -4.43 -10.84
N TYR A 323 0.99 -5.35 -11.45
CA TYR A 323 0.99 -5.53 -12.90
C TYR A 323 0.88 -7.00 -13.27
N SER A 324 0.24 -7.29 -14.40
CA SER A 324 0.01 -8.64 -14.88
C SER A 324 0.06 -8.67 -16.40
N THR A 325 0.46 -9.80 -16.97
CA THR A 325 0.35 -10.02 -18.40
C THR A 325 -1.08 -10.39 -18.78
N THR A 326 -1.53 -9.79 -19.88
CA THR A 326 -2.79 -10.14 -20.55
C THR A 326 -2.60 -11.34 -21.47
N ALA A 327 -3.69 -11.89 -22.00
CA ALA A 327 -3.65 -13.05 -22.91
C ALA A 327 -2.82 -12.83 -24.18
N ASP A 328 -2.64 -11.57 -24.62
CA ASP A 328 -1.79 -11.21 -25.77
C ASP A 328 -0.33 -10.91 -25.39
N GLY A 329 0.04 -11.13 -24.12
CA GLY A 329 1.39 -10.95 -23.59
C GLY A 329 1.73 -9.53 -23.16
N ARG A 330 0.82 -8.55 -23.28
CA ARG A 330 1.09 -7.18 -22.81
C ARG A 330 1.03 -7.09 -21.29
N MET A 331 2.00 -6.42 -20.69
CA MET A 331 2.00 -6.07 -19.27
C MET A 331 1.09 -4.88 -19.01
N ARG A 332 0.19 -5.01 -18.03
CA ARG A 332 -0.82 -4.02 -17.68
C ARG A 332 -0.93 -3.84 -16.17
N PRO A 333 -1.12 -2.61 -15.67
CA PRO A 333 -1.38 -2.40 -14.26
C PRO A 333 -2.76 -2.96 -13.90
N PHE A 334 -2.87 -3.66 -12.79
CA PHE A 334 -4.12 -4.22 -12.30
C PHE A 334 -4.56 -3.57 -10.99
N PHE A 335 -5.86 -3.62 -10.76
CA PHE A 335 -6.50 -3.42 -9.47
C PHE A 335 -7.14 -4.75 -9.03
N TRP A 336 -7.02 -5.08 -7.76
CA TRP A 336 -7.65 -6.26 -7.17
C TRP A 336 -8.32 -5.88 -5.85
N ASP A 337 -9.53 -6.40 -5.64
CA ASP A 337 -10.14 -6.50 -4.33
C ASP A 337 -10.86 -7.85 -4.19
N LYS A 338 -11.24 -8.20 -2.96
CA LYS A 338 -11.91 -9.49 -2.67
C LYS A 338 -13.25 -9.65 -3.40
N SER A 339 -13.92 -8.56 -3.76
CA SER A 339 -15.26 -8.57 -4.36
C SER A 339 -15.23 -8.69 -5.89
N SER A 340 -14.24 -8.06 -6.54
CA SER A 340 -14.12 -8.02 -8.00
C SER A 340 -13.07 -8.99 -8.56
N GLY A 341 -12.12 -9.44 -7.73
CA GLY A 341 -10.92 -10.09 -8.23
C GLY A 341 -10.04 -9.13 -9.04
N ILE A 342 -9.16 -9.69 -9.88
CA ILE A 342 -8.20 -8.92 -10.67
C ILE A 342 -8.88 -8.26 -11.88
N SER A 343 -8.63 -6.97 -12.08
CA SER A 343 -9.15 -6.16 -13.19
C SER A 343 -8.04 -5.30 -13.79
N ASP A 344 -8.00 -5.13 -15.11
CA ASP A 344 -7.07 -4.21 -15.78
C ASP A 344 -7.48 -2.78 -15.45
N LEU A 345 -6.56 -1.97 -14.91
CA LEU A 345 -6.86 -0.58 -14.55
C LEU A 345 -7.27 0.26 -15.77
N ASN A 346 -6.82 -0.09 -16.98
CA ASN A 346 -7.22 0.59 -18.21
C ASN A 346 -8.70 0.35 -18.57
N ASP A 347 -9.31 -0.73 -18.09
CA ASP A 347 -10.73 -1.01 -18.29
C ASP A 347 -11.62 -0.30 -17.26
N LEU A 348 -11.04 0.12 -16.13
CA LEU A 348 -11.75 0.80 -15.04
C LEU A 348 -11.79 2.33 -15.19
N VAL A 349 -11.20 2.86 -16.26
CA VAL A 349 -11.09 4.31 -16.49
C VAL A 349 -11.29 4.66 -17.96
N TRP A 350 -12.11 5.68 -18.22
CA TRP A 350 -12.18 6.30 -19.54
C TRP A 350 -11.17 7.45 -19.60
N ALA A 351 -10.03 7.22 -20.24
CA ALA A 351 -8.95 8.20 -20.38
C ALA A 351 -8.40 8.19 -21.83
N PRO A 352 -9.06 8.86 -22.78
CA PRO A 352 -8.62 8.87 -24.17
C PRO A 352 -7.21 9.47 -24.29
N GLY A 353 -6.35 8.80 -25.07
CA GLY A 353 -4.94 9.16 -25.25
C GLY A 353 -3.99 8.61 -24.19
N TRP A 354 -4.51 8.03 -23.10
CA TRP A 354 -3.71 7.38 -22.06
C TRP A 354 -3.60 5.88 -22.29
N ILE A 355 -2.42 5.37 -21.96
CA ILE A 355 -2.19 3.96 -21.67
C ILE A 355 -1.51 3.91 -20.30
N LEU A 356 -2.22 3.41 -19.29
CA LEU A 356 -1.64 3.24 -17.96
C LEU A 356 -0.67 2.07 -18.01
N THR A 357 0.56 2.30 -17.53
CA THR A 357 1.63 1.30 -17.58
C THR A 357 2.01 0.81 -16.19
N GLU A 358 1.86 1.65 -15.16
CA GLU A 358 2.24 1.32 -13.79
C GLU A 358 1.32 2.00 -12.77
N ALA A 359 1.00 1.28 -11.69
CA ALA A 359 0.32 1.81 -10.52
C ALA A 359 1.28 1.70 -9.32
N SER A 360 1.73 2.85 -8.83
CA SER A 360 2.86 2.97 -7.91
C SER A 360 2.42 2.86 -6.45
N ASP A 361 1.31 3.52 -6.09
CA ASP A 361 0.86 3.60 -4.70
C ASP A 361 -0.67 3.87 -4.59
N ILE A 362 -1.26 3.51 -3.46
CA ILE A 362 -2.70 3.65 -3.15
C ILE A 362 -2.93 4.09 -1.70
N ASN A 363 -3.74 5.13 -1.50
CA ASN A 363 -4.14 5.56 -0.16
C ASN A 363 -5.44 4.87 0.32
N ASN A 364 -5.86 5.14 1.55
CA ASN A 364 -7.09 4.54 2.10
C ASN A 364 -8.37 5.15 1.54
N ALA A 365 -8.32 6.29 0.87
CA ALA A 365 -9.45 6.79 0.06
C ALA A 365 -9.61 6.02 -1.27
N GLY A 366 -8.74 5.05 -1.56
CA GLY A 366 -8.72 4.28 -2.81
C GLY A 366 -8.17 5.06 -3.99
N GLN A 367 -7.53 6.22 -3.76
CA GLN A 367 -6.87 6.98 -4.81
C GLN A 367 -5.56 6.31 -5.18
N ILE A 368 -5.32 6.17 -6.48
CA ILE A 368 -4.16 5.47 -7.02
C ILE A 368 -3.30 6.45 -7.78
N VAL A 369 -2.02 6.50 -7.48
CA VAL A 369 -1.04 7.23 -8.28
C VAL A 369 -0.20 6.26 -9.10
N GLY A 370 0.18 6.68 -10.31
CA GLY A 370 1.02 5.87 -11.17
C GLY A 370 1.56 6.65 -12.36
N SER A 371 2.14 5.93 -13.30
CA SER A 371 2.63 6.50 -14.56
C SER A 371 2.08 5.76 -15.77
N GLY A 372 1.88 6.52 -16.84
CA GLY A 372 1.36 6.01 -18.11
C GLY A 372 1.93 6.80 -19.27
N VAL A 373 1.63 6.33 -20.48
CA VAL A 373 1.93 7.06 -21.71
C VAL A 373 0.70 7.86 -22.10
N TYR A 374 0.82 9.19 -22.15
CA TYR A 374 -0.19 10.09 -22.67
C TYR A 374 0.30 10.73 -23.97
N ASN A 375 -0.37 10.43 -25.09
CA ASN A 375 -0.01 10.94 -26.41
C ASN A 375 1.50 10.79 -26.76
N GLY A 376 2.10 9.67 -26.33
CA GLY A 376 3.52 9.34 -26.57
C GLY A 376 4.51 9.81 -25.51
N GLN A 377 4.08 10.55 -24.48
CA GLN A 377 4.94 11.02 -23.38
C GLN A 377 4.63 10.30 -22.08
N GLN A 378 5.66 10.00 -21.29
CA GLN A 378 5.48 9.42 -19.95
C GLN A 378 5.01 10.49 -18.96
N ARG A 379 3.86 10.25 -18.34
CA ARG A 379 3.22 11.19 -17.43
C ARG A 379 2.67 10.50 -16.18
N VAL A 380 2.67 11.24 -15.09
CA VAL A 380 2.02 10.85 -13.84
C VAL A 380 0.52 11.09 -13.93
N PHE A 381 -0.25 10.14 -13.42
CA PHE A 381 -1.69 10.29 -13.22
C PHE A 381 -2.08 10.10 -11.76
N LEU A 382 -3.22 10.66 -11.38
CA LEU A 382 -3.98 10.31 -10.19
C LEU A 382 -5.34 9.76 -10.60
N LEU A 383 -5.63 8.52 -10.22
CA LEU A 383 -6.96 7.94 -10.30
C LEU A 383 -7.71 8.19 -9.01
N THR A 384 -8.91 8.73 -9.10
CA THR A 384 -9.82 8.88 -7.95
C THR A 384 -11.07 8.03 -8.19
N PRO A 385 -11.45 7.15 -7.25
CA PRO A 385 -12.69 6.37 -7.35
C PRO A 385 -13.87 7.29 -7.62
N LYS A 386 -14.70 6.93 -8.61
CA LYS A 386 -16.00 7.56 -8.79
C LYS A 386 -16.92 6.99 -7.72
N SER A 387 -17.56 7.86 -6.95
CA SER A 387 -18.71 7.42 -6.18
C SER A 387 -19.74 6.88 -7.18
N VAL A 388 -20.17 5.63 -6.98
CA VAL A 388 -21.39 5.17 -7.63
C VAL A 388 -22.49 6.12 -7.14
N PRO A 389 -23.22 6.82 -8.02
CA PRO A 389 -24.40 7.53 -7.56
C PRO A 389 -25.28 6.48 -6.89
N GLU A 390 -25.53 6.64 -5.58
CA GLU A 390 -26.49 5.80 -4.87
C GLU A 390 -27.70 5.63 -5.79
N PRO A 391 -28.07 4.40 -6.19
CA PRO A 391 -29.31 4.22 -6.92
C PRO A 391 -30.39 4.93 -6.12
N SER A 392 -31.34 5.57 -6.79
CA SER A 392 -32.41 6.38 -6.19
C SER A 392 -33.34 5.62 -5.23
N SER A 393 -32.93 4.46 -4.69
CA SER A 393 -33.56 3.72 -3.60
C SER A 393 -33.71 4.56 -2.32
N ALA A 394 -32.89 5.59 -2.09
CA ALA A 394 -33.15 6.57 -1.02
C ALA A 394 -34.50 7.30 -1.18
N LEU A 395 -34.96 7.51 -2.41
CA LEU A 395 -36.31 8.04 -2.70
C LEU A 395 -37.38 6.93 -2.70
N ALA A 396 -37.03 5.68 -3.05
CA ALA A 396 -37.97 4.57 -3.01
C ALA A 396 -38.40 4.19 -1.59
N PHE A 397 -37.50 4.28 -0.60
CA PHE A 397 -37.84 4.04 0.81
C PHE A 397 -38.71 5.15 1.42
N LEU A 398 -38.61 6.40 0.94
CA LEU A 398 -39.51 7.48 1.35
C LEU A 398 -40.91 7.33 0.75
N ALA A 399 -41.05 6.77 -0.45
CA ALA A 399 -42.36 6.54 -1.07
C ALA A 399 -43.14 5.38 -0.42
N LEU A 400 -42.47 4.31 0.01
CA LEU A 400 -43.11 3.16 0.68
C LEU A 400 -43.49 3.46 2.14
N GLY A 401 -42.72 4.30 2.84
CA GLY A 401 -43.04 4.74 4.21
C GLY A 401 -44.32 5.59 4.29
N ALA A 402 -44.57 6.42 3.27
CA ALA A 402 -45.77 7.27 3.22
C ALA A 402 -47.07 6.47 2.97
N VAL A 403 -47.00 5.38 2.19
CA VAL A 403 -48.17 4.51 1.94
C VAL A 403 -48.49 3.63 3.15
N GLY A 404 -47.46 3.11 3.84
CA GLY A 404 -47.64 2.31 5.06
C GLY A 404 -48.21 3.10 6.24
N ALA A 405 -47.77 4.35 6.45
CA ALA A 405 -48.29 5.21 7.50
C ALA A 405 -49.76 5.60 7.26
N GLY A 406 -50.15 5.84 6.00
CA GLY A 406 -51.55 6.15 5.64
C GLY A 406 -52.53 4.99 5.90
N ALA A 407 -52.11 3.74 5.67
CA ALA A 407 -52.92 2.56 5.93
C ALA A 407 -53.07 2.27 7.44
N ALA A 408 -52.01 2.41 8.22
CA ALA A 408 -52.05 2.20 9.67
C ALA A 408 -52.90 3.26 10.40
N PHE A 409 -52.91 4.50 9.91
CA PHE A 409 -53.74 5.56 10.49
C PHE A 409 -55.24 5.35 10.23
N ARG A 410 -55.61 4.82 9.05
CA ARG A 410 -57.01 4.45 8.74
C ARG A 410 -57.52 3.28 9.58
N GLN A 411 -56.68 2.28 9.85
CA GLN A 411 -57.08 1.13 10.67
C GLN A 411 -57.31 1.48 12.15
N ARG A 412 -56.50 2.39 12.72
CA ARG A 412 -56.71 2.86 14.12
C ARG A 412 -58.00 3.65 14.28
N GLN A 413 -58.36 4.52 13.34
CA GLN A 413 -59.62 5.27 13.43
C GLN A 413 -60.86 4.38 13.34
N GLN A 414 -60.80 3.26 12.60
CA GLN A 414 -61.92 2.32 12.53
C GLN A 414 -62.06 1.46 13.81
N GLN A 415 -60.96 1.16 14.51
CA GLN A 415 -61.01 0.43 15.78
C GLN A 415 -61.52 1.31 16.93
N ASP A 416 -61.11 2.59 16.99
CA ASP A 416 -61.56 3.52 18.04
C ASP A 416 -63.04 3.94 17.88
N ALA A 417 -63.59 3.87 16.66
CA ALA A 417 -65.03 4.09 16.43
C ALA A 417 -65.91 2.90 16.88
N SER A 418 -65.34 1.70 16.98
CA SER A 418 -66.07 0.48 17.36
C SER A 418 -66.07 0.18 18.87
N SER A 419 -65.27 0.90 19.66
CA SER A 419 -65.19 0.76 21.12
C SER A 419 -66.05 1.78 21.89
N ARG A 420 -66.82 2.61 21.17
CA ARG A 420 -67.87 3.48 21.72
C ARG A 420 -69.21 3.13 21.10
N ASN A 421 -69.79 2.02 21.52
CA ASN A 421 -71.24 1.75 21.54
C ASN A 421 -71.54 0.64 22.54
#